data_AF-A0AAT9RF23-F1
#
_entry.id   AF-A0AAT9RF23-F1
#
_cell.length_a   1.000
_cell.length_b   1.000
_cell.length_c   1.000
_cell.angle_alpha   90.00
_cell.angle_beta   90.00
_cell.angle_gamma   90.00
#
_symmetry.space_group_name_H-M   'P 1'
#
loop_
_entity.id
_entity.type
_entity.pdbx_description
1 polymer ?
#
loop_
_entity_poly.entity_id
_entity_poly.type
_entity_poly.pdbx_seq_one_letter_code
_entity_poly.pdbx_strand_id
1 'polypeptide(L)'
;MTHYQQAVGLCAELGDARGHAAALAGLGSTYREQGRLQDAARELTRAIDDFRRLDDAAGLGLACRFAGSVHLELGEYATARVLLDESLAAYRRLGSRRGEALALRTYGLLHRALGEYEAAEELSGRSLAILQEFGDRLMSAYAAQARAKARLRLGRTREAAADLAGLLDVCRTYDDRWGEALVRRTLGECALAEGQLTDAETHLTASVTLWETLRLPLPRARTLRTLAELRDRLGDERGAAALRAEAGEVFTAYEAHEARES
;
A
#
# COMPACT_ATOMS: atom_id res chain seq x y z
N MET A 1 -10.11 -14.09 7.87
CA MET A 1 -11.48 -13.72 7.43
C MET A 1 -12.54 -14.34 8.33
N THR A 2 -12.61 -15.67 8.44
CA THR A 2 -13.58 -16.39 9.30
C THR A 2 -13.57 -15.92 10.75
N HIS A 3 -12.38 -15.74 11.35
CA HIS A 3 -12.27 -15.25 12.73
C HIS A 3 -12.80 -13.83 12.93
N TYR A 4 -12.61 -12.92 11.97
CA TYR A 4 -13.15 -11.57 12.07
C TYR A 4 -14.68 -11.53 11.84
N GLN A 5 -15.22 -12.35 10.94
CA GLN A 5 -16.67 -12.48 10.75
C GLN A 5 -17.35 -13.03 12.01
N GLN A 6 -16.73 -14.04 12.64
CA GLN A 6 -17.17 -14.57 13.93
C GLN A 6 -17.07 -13.51 15.03
N ALA A 7 -15.98 -12.74 15.08
CA ALA A 7 -15.79 -11.67 16.06
C ALA A 7 -16.86 -10.56 15.92
N VAL A 8 -17.24 -10.17 14.69
CA VAL A 8 -18.33 -9.21 14.47
C VAL A 8 -19.64 -9.71 15.08
N GLY A 9 -20.03 -10.96 14.81
CA GLY A 9 -21.25 -11.55 15.38
C GLY A 9 -21.22 -11.61 16.90
N LEU A 10 -20.12 -12.13 17.47
CA LEU A 10 -19.96 -12.27 18.91
C LEU A 10 -19.98 -10.92 19.63
N CYS A 11 -19.28 -9.90 19.10
CA CYS A 11 -19.25 -8.57 19.73
C CYS A 11 -20.63 -7.91 19.68
N ALA A 12 -21.39 -8.12 18.60
CA ALA A 12 -22.77 -7.62 18.51
C ALA A 12 -23.70 -8.31 19.52
N GLU A 13 -23.58 -9.63 19.70
CA GLU A 13 -24.35 -10.39 20.70
C GLU A 13 -24.01 -9.99 22.14
N LEU A 14 -22.74 -9.71 22.42
CA LEU A 14 -22.26 -9.32 23.74
C LEU A 14 -22.40 -7.82 24.04
N GLY A 15 -22.82 -7.01 23.07
CA GLY A 15 -22.91 -5.55 23.20
C GLY A 15 -21.56 -4.84 23.29
N ASP A 16 -20.45 -5.48 22.88
CA ASP A 16 -19.13 -4.85 22.80
C ASP A 16 -19.01 -4.00 21.53
N ALA A 17 -19.48 -2.76 21.60
CA ALA A 17 -19.47 -1.84 20.48
C ALA A 17 -18.06 -1.51 19.97
N ARG A 18 -17.05 -1.42 20.86
CA ARG A 18 -15.66 -1.14 20.47
C ARG A 18 -15.04 -2.36 19.78
N GLY A 19 -15.25 -3.56 20.32
CA GLY A 19 -14.83 -4.81 19.71
C GLY A 19 -15.47 -5.05 18.35
N HIS A 20 -16.76 -4.74 18.21
CA HIS A 20 -17.48 -4.81 16.94
C HIS A 20 -16.85 -3.88 15.88
N ALA A 21 -16.60 -2.62 16.22
CA ALA A 21 -15.93 -1.66 15.33
C ALA A 21 -14.52 -2.12 14.91
N ALA A 22 -13.74 -2.63 15.87
CA ALA A 22 -12.41 -3.15 15.60
C ALA A 22 -12.43 -4.39 14.68
N ALA A 23 -13.40 -5.29 14.88
CA ALA A 23 -13.59 -6.47 14.04
C ALA A 23 -13.98 -6.09 12.61
N LEU A 24 -14.85 -5.09 12.43
CA LEU A 24 -15.20 -4.53 11.12
C LEU A 24 -13.98 -3.92 10.42
N ALA A 25 -13.14 -3.14 11.14
CA ALA A 25 -11.91 -2.61 10.57
C ALA A 25 -10.93 -3.72 10.14
N GLY A 26 -10.86 -4.81 10.92
CA GLY A 26 -10.09 -6.00 10.59
C GLY A 26 -10.61 -6.74 9.34
N LEU A 27 -11.93 -6.85 9.18
CA LEU A 27 -12.55 -7.35 7.96
C LEU A 27 -12.21 -6.48 6.75
N GLY A 28 -12.32 -5.17 6.92
CA GLY A 28 -11.94 -4.19 5.90
C GLY A 28 -10.52 -4.39 5.38
N SER A 29 -9.54 -4.51 6.29
CA SER A 29 -8.15 -4.78 5.91
C SER A 29 -8.00 -6.13 5.20
N THR A 30 -8.69 -7.17 5.69
CA THR A 30 -8.64 -8.51 5.07
C THR A 30 -9.22 -8.50 3.65
N TYR A 31 -10.34 -7.81 3.43
CA TYR A 31 -10.95 -7.67 2.10
C TYR A 31 -10.06 -6.88 1.15
N ARG A 32 -9.39 -5.82 1.65
CA ARG A 32 -8.43 -5.06 0.85
C ARG A 32 -7.29 -5.95 0.37
N GLU A 33 -6.71 -6.76 1.25
CA GLU A 33 -5.64 -7.70 0.90
C GLU A 33 -6.09 -8.73 -0.14
N GLN A 34 -7.35 -9.15 -0.11
CA GLN A 34 -7.92 -10.05 -1.12
C GLN A 34 -8.30 -9.36 -2.44
N GLY A 35 -8.09 -8.04 -2.57
CA GLY A 35 -8.53 -7.26 -3.73
C GLY A 35 -10.04 -7.00 -3.80
N ARG A 36 -10.81 -7.38 -2.76
CA ARG A 36 -12.26 -7.11 -2.65
C ARG A 36 -12.49 -5.70 -2.13
N LEU A 37 -12.08 -4.71 -2.91
CA LEU A 37 -12.00 -3.31 -2.48
C LEU A 37 -13.37 -2.71 -2.10
N GLN A 38 -14.43 -3.07 -2.81
CA GLN A 38 -15.79 -2.61 -2.49
C GLN A 38 -16.31 -3.15 -1.16
N ASP A 39 -16.02 -4.42 -0.86
CA ASP A 39 -16.36 -5.01 0.44
C ASP A 39 -15.53 -4.39 1.56
N ALA A 40 -14.25 -4.12 1.30
CA ALA A 40 -13.38 -3.42 2.24
C ALA A 40 -13.93 -2.03 2.60
N ALA A 41 -14.34 -1.25 1.59
CA ALA A 41 -14.91 0.09 1.79
C ALA A 41 -16.20 0.03 2.64
N ARG A 42 -17.07 -0.96 2.39
CA ARG A 42 -18.31 -1.15 3.14
C ARG A 42 -18.05 -1.43 4.63
N GLU A 43 -17.18 -2.39 4.94
CA GLU A 43 -16.89 -2.73 6.34
C GLU A 43 -16.15 -1.61 7.07
N LEU A 44 -15.24 -0.91 6.39
CA LEU A 44 -14.53 0.22 6.99
C LEU A 44 -15.46 1.41 7.26
N THR A 45 -16.43 1.68 6.39
CA THR A 45 -17.44 2.72 6.63
C THR A 45 -18.23 2.43 7.89
N ARG A 46 -18.67 1.18 8.07
CA ARG A 46 -19.36 0.74 9.30
C ARG A 46 -18.48 0.91 10.54
N ALA A 47 -17.19 0.53 10.45
CA ALA A 47 -16.25 0.72 11.56
C ALA A 47 -16.05 2.20 11.92
N ILE A 48 -15.95 3.08 10.90
CA ILE A 48 -15.83 4.53 11.08
C ILE A 48 -17.04 5.08 11.82
N ASP A 49 -18.25 4.73 11.39
CA ASP A 49 -19.49 5.20 12.02
C ASP A 49 -19.60 4.72 13.48
N ASP A 50 -19.19 3.48 13.77
CA ASP A 50 -19.14 2.96 15.13
C ASP A 50 -18.12 3.73 15.99
N PHE A 51 -16.89 3.93 15.50
CA PHE A 51 -15.87 4.68 16.24
C PHE A 51 -16.24 6.14 16.45
N ARG A 52 -16.96 6.78 15.52
CA ARG A 52 -17.51 8.12 15.71
C ARG A 52 -18.54 8.16 16.84
N ARG A 53 -19.48 7.21 16.88
CA ARG A 53 -20.48 7.13 17.96
C ARG A 53 -19.85 6.89 19.33
N LEU A 54 -18.71 6.21 19.36
CA LEU A 54 -17.93 5.93 20.58
C LEU A 54 -16.97 7.06 20.98
N ASP A 55 -16.82 8.10 20.16
CA ASP A 55 -15.76 9.11 20.24
C ASP A 55 -14.34 8.51 20.40
N ASP A 56 -14.10 7.36 19.77
CA ASP A 56 -12.80 6.68 19.79
C ASP A 56 -11.88 7.27 18.71
N ALA A 57 -11.10 8.28 19.09
CA ALA A 57 -10.14 8.92 18.19
C ALA A 57 -9.08 7.95 17.63
N ALA A 58 -8.67 6.94 18.41
CA ALA A 58 -7.63 5.99 17.98
C ALA A 58 -8.19 5.04 16.91
N GLY A 59 -9.37 4.48 17.17
CA GLY A 59 -10.10 3.62 16.24
C GLY A 59 -10.50 4.35 14.97
N LEU A 60 -11.04 5.57 15.11
CA LEU A 60 -11.41 6.42 13.97
C LEU A 60 -10.20 6.73 13.08
N GLY A 61 -9.08 7.14 13.69
CA GLY A 61 -7.84 7.42 12.96
C GLY A 61 -7.35 6.22 12.15
N LEU A 62 -7.45 5.01 12.71
CA LEU A 62 -7.06 3.77 12.04
C LEU A 62 -8.02 3.39 10.91
N ALA A 63 -9.33 3.40 11.17
CA ALA A 63 -10.34 3.01 10.20
C ALA A 63 -10.37 3.97 9.00
N CYS A 64 -10.33 5.29 9.24
CA CYS A 64 -10.27 6.29 8.18
C CYS A 64 -8.99 6.15 7.32
N ARG A 65 -7.83 5.86 7.92
CA ARG A 65 -6.60 5.62 7.14
C ARG A 65 -6.70 4.39 6.24
N PHE A 66 -7.29 3.30 6.75
CA PHE A 66 -7.50 2.09 5.97
C PHE A 66 -8.52 2.32 4.86
N ALA A 67 -9.61 3.03 5.13
CA ALA A 67 -10.60 3.39 4.11
C ALA A 67 -9.98 4.29 3.05
N GLY A 68 -9.18 5.29 3.45
CA GLY A 68 -8.45 6.15 2.51
C GLY A 68 -7.52 5.36 1.59
N SER A 69 -6.85 4.31 2.10
CA SER A 69 -6.06 3.40 1.26
C SER A 69 -6.92 2.59 0.29
N VAL A 70 -8.11 2.12 0.69
CA VAL A 70 -9.03 1.40 -0.19
C VAL A 70 -9.53 2.31 -1.32
N HIS A 71 -9.98 3.52 -0.99
CA HIS A 71 -10.44 4.49 -1.97
C HIS A 71 -9.32 4.95 -2.91
N LEU A 72 -8.07 5.02 -2.42
CA LEU A 72 -6.90 5.24 -3.27
C LEU A 72 -6.75 4.12 -4.32
N GLU A 73 -6.89 2.85 -3.92
CA GLU A 73 -6.78 1.70 -4.82
C GLU A 73 -7.95 1.62 -5.84
N LEU A 74 -9.13 2.12 -5.45
CA LEU A 74 -10.31 2.27 -6.32
C LEU A 74 -10.20 3.44 -7.32
N GLY A 75 -9.23 4.34 -7.13
CA GLY A 75 -9.10 5.59 -7.92
C GLY A 75 -10.01 6.73 -7.46
N GLU A 76 -10.62 6.61 -6.28
CA GLU A 76 -11.56 7.58 -5.70
C GLU A 76 -10.82 8.61 -4.83
N TYR A 77 -9.94 9.38 -5.48
CA TYR A 77 -8.97 10.25 -4.80
C TYR A 77 -9.58 11.34 -3.92
N ALA A 78 -10.75 11.88 -4.29
CA ALA A 78 -11.46 12.88 -3.49
C ALA A 78 -11.93 12.28 -2.15
N THR A 79 -12.52 11.09 -2.18
CA THR A 79 -12.96 10.35 -0.98
C THR A 79 -11.75 9.96 -0.13
N ALA A 80 -10.68 9.47 -0.75
CA ALA A 80 -9.44 9.13 -0.06
C ALA A 80 -8.87 10.33 0.73
N ARG A 81 -8.85 11.53 0.12
CA ARG A 81 -8.40 12.76 0.77
C ARG A 81 -9.20 13.08 2.03
N VAL A 82 -10.53 13.10 1.94
CA VAL A 82 -11.42 13.39 3.09
C VAL A 82 -11.16 12.43 4.26
N LEU A 83 -11.03 11.13 3.96
CA LEU A 83 -10.76 10.11 4.97
C LEU A 83 -9.37 10.26 5.60
N LEU A 84 -8.35 10.62 4.81
CA LEU A 84 -7.01 10.83 5.34
C LEU A 84 -6.90 12.12 6.16
N ASP A 85 -7.64 13.16 5.80
CA ASP A 85 -7.76 14.39 6.61
C ASP A 85 -8.39 14.07 7.98
N GLU A 86 -9.47 13.29 8.00
CA GLU A 86 -10.10 12.85 9.25
C GLU A 86 -9.15 11.96 10.08
N SER A 87 -8.39 11.07 9.43
CA SER A 87 -7.38 10.24 10.10
C SER A 87 -6.29 11.10 10.77
N LEU A 88 -5.74 12.07 10.06
CA LEU A 88 -4.73 13.00 10.59
C LEU A 88 -5.30 13.83 11.75
N ALA A 89 -6.53 14.36 11.61
CA ALA A 89 -7.19 15.10 12.67
C ALA A 89 -7.39 14.25 13.94
N ALA A 90 -7.84 13.00 13.78
CA ALA A 90 -8.04 12.08 14.89
C ALA A 90 -6.72 11.74 15.61
N TYR A 91 -5.66 11.42 14.87
CA TYR A 91 -4.35 11.13 15.48
C TYR A 91 -3.71 12.36 16.13
N ARG A 92 -3.86 13.56 15.55
CA ARG A 92 -3.39 14.81 16.16
C ARG A 92 -4.15 15.13 17.45
N ARG A 93 -5.47 14.96 17.46
CA ARG A 93 -6.30 15.10 18.65
C ARG A 93 -5.87 14.16 19.78
N LEU A 94 -5.47 12.94 19.42
CA LEU A 94 -4.93 11.94 20.36
C LEU A 94 -3.47 12.21 20.78
N GLY A 95 -2.75 13.10 20.11
CA GLY A 95 -1.29 13.26 20.26
C GLY A 95 -0.49 12.05 19.74
N SER A 96 -1.10 11.18 18.93
CA SER A 96 -0.45 9.98 18.40
C SER A 96 0.45 10.31 17.21
N ARG A 97 1.71 10.63 17.51
CA ARG A 97 2.74 10.92 16.50
C ARG A 97 3.01 9.74 15.56
N ARG A 98 3.04 8.52 16.09
CA ARG A 98 3.15 7.30 15.27
C ARG A 98 1.95 7.16 14.32
N GLY A 99 0.73 7.41 14.81
CA GLY A 99 -0.48 7.40 13.97
C GLY A 99 -0.44 8.47 12.88
N GLU A 100 -0.03 9.69 13.23
CA GLU A 100 0.18 10.78 12.28
C GLU A 100 1.16 10.38 11.17
N ALA A 101 2.30 9.77 11.52
CA ALA A 101 3.28 9.32 10.54
C ALA A 101 2.71 8.29 9.56
N LEU A 102 1.90 7.35 10.05
CA LEU A 102 1.24 6.36 9.20
C LEU A 102 0.23 7.00 8.24
N ALA A 103 -0.53 8.00 8.70
CA ALA A 103 -1.47 8.73 7.86
C ALA A 103 -0.74 9.61 6.82
N LEU A 104 0.34 10.29 7.20
CA LEU A 104 1.20 11.04 6.28
C LEU A 104 1.77 10.17 5.16
N ARG A 105 2.18 8.92 5.47
CA ARG A 105 2.64 7.97 4.44
C ARG A 105 1.55 7.70 3.41
N THR A 106 0.34 7.41 3.86
CA THR A 106 -0.79 7.14 2.95
C THR A 106 -1.17 8.41 2.16
N TYR A 107 -1.07 9.59 2.76
CA TYR A 107 -1.23 10.87 2.08
C TYR A 107 -0.18 11.05 0.97
N GLY A 108 1.08 10.68 1.23
CA GLY A 108 2.13 10.65 0.22
C GLY A 108 1.82 9.71 -0.96
N LEU A 109 1.20 8.55 -0.68
CA LEU A 109 0.73 7.65 -1.74
C LEU A 109 -0.40 8.27 -2.58
N LEU A 110 -1.30 9.05 -1.97
CA LEU A 110 -2.35 9.79 -2.67
C LEU A 110 -1.76 10.85 -3.60
N HIS A 111 -0.87 11.71 -3.11
CA HIS A 111 -0.19 12.70 -3.96
C HIS A 111 0.56 12.05 -5.11
N ARG A 112 1.23 10.91 -4.88
CA ARG A 112 1.90 10.16 -5.94
C ARG A 112 0.91 9.67 -7.00
N ALA A 113 -0.28 9.22 -6.62
CA ALA A 113 -1.32 8.80 -7.56
C ALA A 113 -1.90 9.99 -8.36
N LEU A 114 -1.91 11.18 -7.77
CA LEU A 114 -2.29 12.43 -8.43
C LEU A 114 -1.19 13.03 -9.32
N GLY A 115 0.01 12.44 -9.33
CA GLY A 115 1.16 12.95 -10.10
C GLY A 115 1.95 14.06 -9.38
N GLU A 116 1.62 14.35 -8.13
CA GLU A 116 2.22 15.41 -7.31
C GLU A 116 3.44 14.84 -6.55
N TYR A 117 4.51 14.51 -7.28
CA TYR A 117 5.59 13.69 -6.76
C TYR A 117 6.45 14.39 -5.69
N GLU A 118 6.67 15.70 -5.78
CA GLU A 118 7.38 16.48 -4.76
C GLU A 118 6.63 16.46 -3.42
N ALA A 119 5.31 16.65 -3.45
CA ALA A 119 4.48 16.54 -2.24
C ALA A 119 4.51 15.12 -1.67
N ALA A 120 4.48 14.10 -2.54
CA ALA A 120 4.61 12.70 -2.13
C ALA A 120 5.95 12.40 -1.45
N GLU A 121 7.05 12.96 -1.97
CA GLU A 121 8.39 12.86 -1.37
C GLU A 121 8.42 13.52 0.01
N GLU A 122 7.93 14.76 0.12
CA GLU A 122 7.91 15.51 1.39
C GLU A 122 7.13 14.75 2.47
N LEU A 123 5.91 14.31 2.15
CA LEU A 123 5.03 13.61 3.10
C LEU A 123 5.61 12.26 3.54
N SER A 124 6.17 11.50 2.59
CA SER A 124 6.83 10.23 2.91
C SER A 124 8.12 10.45 3.72
N GLY A 125 8.86 11.53 3.45
CA GLY A 125 10.03 11.94 4.23
C GLY A 125 9.70 12.35 5.65
N ARG A 126 8.62 13.12 5.85
CA ARG A 126 8.10 13.46 7.19
C ARG A 126 7.63 12.23 7.95
N SER A 127 6.91 11.32 7.28
CA SER A 127 6.52 10.03 7.86
C SER A 127 7.74 9.23 8.32
N LEU A 128 8.75 9.10 7.45
CA LEU A 128 9.99 8.39 7.74
C LEU A 128 10.71 8.96 8.95
N ALA A 129 10.90 10.28 9.01
CA ALA A 129 11.58 10.95 10.12
C ALA A 129 10.90 10.63 11.47
N ILE A 130 9.56 10.74 11.53
CA ILE A 130 8.82 10.43 12.74
C ILE A 130 8.98 8.95 13.11
N LEU A 131 8.82 8.02 12.17
CA LEU A 131 8.92 6.58 12.47
C LEU A 131 10.33 6.18 12.95
N GLN A 132 11.37 6.86 12.46
CA GLN A 132 12.74 6.69 12.95
C GLN A 132 12.92 7.22 14.38
N GLU A 133 12.31 8.36 14.73
CA GLU A 133 12.30 8.87 16.12
C GLU A 133 11.71 7.84 17.10
N PHE A 134 10.72 7.06 16.66
CA PHE A 134 10.10 5.99 17.45
C PHE A 134 10.83 4.64 17.41
N GLY A 135 11.89 4.52 16.60
CA GLY A 135 12.56 3.23 16.38
C GLY A 135 11.68 2.18 15.69
N ASP A 136 10.59 2.59 15.01
CA ASP A 136 9.72 1.68 14.27
C ASP A 136 10.37 1.33 12.93
N ARG A 137 11.32 0.39 12.97
CA ARG A 137 12.16 0.00 11.83
C ARG A 137 11.33 -0.50 10.64
N LEU A 138 10.31 -1.31 10.92
CA LEU A 138 9.47 -1.89 9.87
C LEU A 138 8.67 -0.80 9.17
N MET A 139 7.96 0.06 9.91
CA MET A 139 7.18 1.12 9.28
C MET A 139 8.06 2.19 8.63
N SER A 140 9.27 2.42 9.16
CA SER A 140 10.27 3.26 8.50
C SER A 140 10.64 2.71 7.12
N ALA A 141 10.80 1.40 6.96
CA ALA A 141 11.05 0.79 5.65
C ALA A 141 9.91 1.06 4.66
N TYR A 142 8.65 0.96 5.11
CA TYR A 142 7.49 1.29 4.31
C TYR A 142 7.42 2.77 3.89
N ALA A 143 7.87 3.69 4.77
CA ALA A 143 7.91 5.13 4.46
C ALA A 143 9.07 5.48 3.51
N ALA A 144 10.24 4.89 3.73
CA ALA A 144 11.40 5.03 2.84
C ALA A 144 11.10 4.49 1.44
N GLN A 145 10.45 3.33 1.33
CA GLN A 145 10.02 2.77 0.04
C GLN A 145 8.99 3.67 -0.67
N ALA A 146 8.05 4.29 0.07
CA ALA A 146 7.10 5.25 -0.51
C ALA A 146 7.82 6.52 -1.03
N ARG A 147 8.81 7.02 -0.30
CA ARG A 147 9.66 8.14 -0.74
C ARG A 147 10.49 7.78 -1.97
N ALA A 148 11.09 6.59 -1.99
CA ALA A 148 11.84 6.08 -3.13
C ALA A 148 10.98 6.03 -4.41
N LYS A 149 9.73 5.58 -4.29
CA LYS A 149 8.75 5.61 -5.38
C LYS A 149 8.49 7.03 -5.90
N ALA A 150 8.38 8.03 -5.03
CA ALA A 150 8.21 9.42 -5.46
C ALA A 150 9.47 9.94 -6.16
N ARG A 151 10.65 9.71 -5.60
CA ARG A 151 11.95 10.08 -6.17
C ARG A 151 12.21 9.47 -7.55
N LEU A 152 11.83 8.20 -7.73
CA LEU A 152 11.90 7.54 -9.03
C LEU A 152 11.06 8.28 -10.07
N ARG A 153 9.84 8.72 -9.72
CA ARG A 153 8.97 9.49 -10.63
C ARG A 153 9.49 10.90 -10.93
N LEU A 154 10.36 11.44 -10.07
CA LEU A 154 11.11 12.68 -10.27
C LEU A 154 12.41 12.48 -11.06
N GLY A 155 12.73 11.24 -11.49
CA GLY A 155 14.00 10.92 -12.16
C GLY A 155 15.21 10.89 -11.22
N ARG A 156 15.01 10.95 -9.90
CA ARG A 156 16.07 10.90 -8.87
C ARG A 156 16.38 9.47 -8.47
N THR A 157 16.70 8.63 -9.45
CA THR A 157 16.80 7.17 -9.27
C THR A 157 17.88 6.75 -8.28
N ARG A 158 19.03 7.43 -8.25
CA ARG A 158 20.10 7.15 -7.28
C ARG A 158 19.68 7.41 -5.84
N GLU A 159 18.93 8.48 -5.60
CA GLU A 159 18.38 8.80 -4.27
C GLU A 159 17.29 7.78 -3.87
N ALA A 160 16.48 7.34 -4.83
CA ALA A 160 15.51 6.27 -4.61
C ALA A 160 16.20 4.95 -4.24
N ALA A 161 17.27 4.56 -4.93
CA ALA A 161 18.04 3.36 -4.60
C ALA A 161 18.70 3.47 -3.20
N ALA A 162 19.21 4.65 -2.84
CA ALA A 162 19.76 4.90 -1.51
C ALA A 162 18.71 4.74 -0.40
N ASP A 163 17.46 5.17 -0.62
CA ASP A 163 16.37 4.97 0.34
C ASP A 163 16.02 3.49 0.56
N LEU A 164 16.28 2.63 -0.43
CA LEU A 164 15.96 1.21 -0.39
C LEU A 164 17.10 0.35 0.20
N ALA A 165 18.27 0.94 0.42
CA ALA A 165 19.44 0.25 0.92
C ALA A 165 19.16 -0.38 2.30
N GLY A 166 19.42 -1.68 2.44
CA GLY A 166 19.21 -2.43 3.68
C GLY A 166 17.74 -2.73 4.05
N LEU A 167 16.76 -2.23 3.29
CA LEU A 167 15.35 -2.48 3.62
C LEU A 167 14.94 -3.95 3.46
N LEU A 168 15.58 -4.69 2.54
CA LEU A 168 15.33 -6.14 2.40
C LEU A 168 15.68 -6.90 3.69
N ASP A 169 16.77 -6.51 4.37
CA ASP A 169 17.17 -7.15 5.63
C ASP A 169 16.24 -6.78 6.77
N VAL A 170 15.70 -5.55 6.77
CA VAL A 170 14.61 -5.16 7.68
C VAL A 170 13.39 -6.04 7.45
N CYS A 171 12.91 -6.16 6.21
CA CYS A 171 11.74 -7.00 5.92
C CYS A 171 11.95 -8.46 6.34
N ARG A 172 13.13 -9.04 6.06
CA ARG A 172 13.47 -10.41 6.48
C ARG A 172 13.54 -10.58 8.00
N THR A 173 14.06 -9.59 8.72
CA THR A 173 14.13 -9.61 10.20
C THR A 173 12.75 -9.70 10.84
N TYR A 174 11.74 -9.11 10.20
CA TYR A 174 10.35 -9.11 10.66
C TYR A 174 9.47 -10.16 9.96
N ASP A 175 10.06 -11.07 9.17
CA ASP A 175 9.33 -12.04 8.31
C ASP A 175 8.28 -11.39 7.39
N ASP A 176 8.49 -10.12 7.03
CA ASP A 176 7.57 -9.32 6.22
C ASP A 176 7.79 -9.58 4.72
N ARG A 177 7.27 -10.71 4.25
CA ARG A 177 7.29 -11.07 2.82
C ARG A 177 6.57 -10.05 1.94
N TRP A 178 5.57 -9.35 2.48
CA TRP A 178 4.84 -8.32 1.76
C TRP A 178 5.74 -7.11 1.49
N GLY A 179 6.41 -6.61 2.53
CA GLY A 179 7.38 -5.54 2.43
C GLY A 179 8.58 -5.92 1.55
N GLU A 180 9.10 -7.14 1.67
CA GLU A 180 10.22 -7.60 0.86
C GLU A 180 9.90 -7.49 -0.63
N ALA A 181 8.72 -7.93 -1.04
CA ALA A 181 8.30 -7.86 -2.43
C ALA A 181 8.04 -6.43 -2.92
N LEU A 182 7.50 -5.52 -2.08
CA LEU A 182 7.38 -4.10 -2.43
C LEU A 182 8.77 -3.46 -2.67
N VAL A 183 9.72 -3.72 -1.78
CA VAL A 183 11.09 -3.22 -1.87
C VAL A 183 11.76 -3.77 -3.13
N ARG A 184 11.67 -5.09 -3.37
CA ARG A 184 12.19 -5.73 -4.59
C ARG A 184 11.62 -5.13 -5.85
N ARG A 185 10.29 -4.95 -5.94
CA ARG A 185 9.69 -4.31 -7.11
C ARG A 185 10.28 -2.92 -7.35
N THR A 186 10.44 -2.12 -6.29
CA THR A 186 10.95 -0.75 -6.41
C THR A 186 12.43 -0.73 -6.78
N LEU A 187 13.25 -1.64 -6.24
CA LEU A 187 14.64 -1.84 -6.66
C LEU A 187 14.73 -2.22 -8.14
N GLY A 188 13.87 -3.13 -8.59
CA GLY A 188 13.80 -3.54 -9.99
C GLY A 188 13.43 -2.40 -10.95
N GLU A 189 12.48 -1.56 -10.55
CA GLU A 189 12.14 -0.33 -11.29
C GLU A 189 13.29 0.68 -11.33
N CYS A 190 14.03 0.85 -10.23
CA CYS A 190 15.22 1.71 -10.19
C CYS A 190 16.32 1.18 -11.13
N ALA A 191 16.60 -0.12 -11.08
CA ALA A 191 17.56 -0.77 -11.96
C ALA A 191 17.17 -0.65 -13.43
N LEU A 192 15.88 -0.81 -13.76
CA LEU A 192 15.36 -0.64 -15.12
C LEU A 192 15.57 0.80 -15.62
N ALA A 193 15.31 1.81 -14.78
CA ALA A 193 15.51 3.21 -15.11
C ALA A 193 16.99 3.57 -15.37
N GLU A 194 17.94 2.92 -14.67
CA GLU A 194 19.38 3.06 -14.91
C GLU A 194 19.91 2.15 -16.03
N GLY A 195 19.05 1.34 -16.67
CA GLY A 195 19.46 0.40 -17.72
C GLY A 195 20.20 -0.85 -17.23
N GLN A 196 20.16 -1.13 -15.94
CA GLN A 196 20.74 -2.32 -15.31
C GLN A 196 19.79 -3.51 -15.44
N LEU A 197 19.67 -4.03 -16.67
CA LEU A 197 18.61 -4.98 -17.05
C LEU A 197 18.67 -6.30 -16.24
N THR A 198 19.86 -6.82 -15.94
CA THR A 198 20.04 -8.05 -15.15
C THR A 198 19.58 -7.89 -13.69
N ASP A 199 19.89 -6.75 -13.07
CA ASP A 199 19.47 -6.44 -11.71
C ASP A 199 17.97 -6.21 -11.66
N ALA A 200 17.42 -5.52 -12.67
CA ALA A 200 15.99 -5.35 -12.84
C ALA A 200 15.27 -6.71 -12.93
N GLU A 201 15.75 -7.63 -13.77
CA GLU A 201 15.19 -8.97 -13.91
C GLU A 201 15.20 -9.73 -12.58
N THR A 202 16.33 -9.71 -11.88
CA THR A 202 16.52 -10.39 -10.59
C THR A 202 15.51 -9.91 -9.56
N HIS A 203 15.36 -8.59 -9.42
CA HIS A 203 14.48 -8.00 -8.43
C HIS A 203 13.00 -8.17 -8.79
N LEU A 204 12.61 -7.93 -10.05
CA LEU A 204 11.22 -8.05 -10.49
C LEU A 204 10.74 -9.50 -10.43
N THR A 205 11.54 -10.47 -10.86
CA THR A 205 11.20 -11.89 -10.80
C THR A 205 11.03 -12.36 -9.36
N ALA A 206 11.96 -12.00 -8.47
CA ALA A 206 11.83 -12.33 -7.05
C ALA A 206 10.60 -11.68 -6.40
N SER A 207 10.22 -10.46 -6.81
CA SER A 207 8.98 -9.82 -6.37
C SER A 207 7.74 -10.60 -6.84
N VAL A 208 7.70 -11.06 -8.11
CA VAL A 208 6.60 -11.87 -8.64
C VAL A 208 6.44 -13.17 -7.85
N THR A 209 7.52 -13.89 -7.60
CA THR A 209 7.48 -15.15 -6.83
C THR A 209 6.93 -14.96 -5.41
N LEU A 210 7.25 -13.83 -4.76
CA LEU A 210 6.69 -13.51 -3.45
C LEU A 210 5.19 -13.21 -3.52
N TRP A 211 4.72 -12.47 -4.54
CA TRP A 211 3.29 -12.23 -4.75
C TRP A 211 2.51 -13.51 -5.04
N GLU A 212 3.10 -14.45 -5.78
CA GLU A 212 2.51 -15.78 -6.02
C GLU A 212 2.41 -16.60 -4.73
N THR A 213 3.48 -16.60 -3.93
CA THR A 213 3.51 -17.28 -2.62
C THR A 213 2.44 -16.72 -1.69
N LEU A 214 2.24 -15.42 -1.69
CA LEU A 214 1.22 -14.75 -0.88
C LEU A 214 -0.19 -14.83 -1.49
N ARG A 215 -0.33 -15.30 -2.74
CA ARG A 215 -1.58 -15.37 -3.51
C ARG A 215 -2.23 -13.99 -3.67
N LEU A 216 -1.42 -13.00 -4.00
CA LEU A 216 -1.83 -11.60 -4.13
C LEU A 216 -1.76 -11.15 -5.60
N PRO A 217 -2.83 -11.38 -6.39
CA PRO A 217 -2.79 -11.26 -7.84
C PRO A 217 -2.65 -9.81 -8.33
N LEU A 218 -3.28 -8.84 -7.65
CA LEU A 218 -3.23 -7.44 -8.07
C LEU A 218 -1.79 -6.88 -8.05
N PRO A 219 -1.02 -7.01 -6.95
CA PRO A 219 0.35 -6.49 -6.96
C PRO A 219 1.33 -7.34 -7.76
N ARG A 220 1.00 -8.61 -7.99
CA ARG A 220 1.65 -9.44 -9.03
C ARG A 220 1.48 -8.82 -10.41
N ALA A 221 0.25 -8.56 -10.85
CA ALA A 221 -0.03 -7.95 -12.16
C ALA A 221 0.65 -6.59 -12.34
N ARG A 222 0.68 -5.76 -11.29
CA ARG A 222 1.44 -4.49 -11.31
C ARG A 222 2.94 -4.69 -11.53
N THR A 223 3.50 -5.78 -11.01
CA THR A 223 4.92 -6.13 -11.21
C THR A 223 5.16 -6.72 -12.60
N LEU A 224 4.20 -7.50 -13.13
CA LEU A 224 4.25 -8.02 -14.50
C LEU A 224 4.27 -6.90 -15.55
N ARG A 225 3.55 -5.79 -15.34
CA ARG A 225 3.64 -4.59 -16.22
C ARG A 225 5.08 -4.08 -16.32
N THR A 226 5.79 -3.96 -15.20
CA THR A 226 7.20 -3.54 -15.18
C THR A 226 8.11 -4.60 -15.81
N LEU A 227 7.83 -5.88 -15.57
CA LEU A 227 8.60 -6.97 -16.18
C LEU A 227 8.40 -7.01 -17.71
N ALA A 228 7.21 -6.65 -18.21
CA ALA A 228 6.95 -6.51 -19.64
C ALA A 228 7.79 -5.38 -20.27
N GLU A 229 7.94 -4.24 -19.58
CA GLU A 229 8.83 -3.16 -20.02
C GLU A 229 10.29 -3.64 -20.09
N LEU A 230 10.74 -4.41 -19.11
CA LEU A 230 12.06 -5.05 -19.16
C LEU A 230 12.20 -5.98 -20.37
N ARG A 231 11.19 -6.80 -20.69
CA ARG A 231 11.21 -7.70 -21.85
C ARG A 231 11.30 -6.95 -23.17
N ASP A 232 10.55 -5.85 -23.34
CA ASP A 232 10.69 -4.96 -24.50
C ASP A 232 12.14 -4.44 -24.63
N ARG A 233 12.74 -3.99 -23.52
CA ARG A 233 14.14 -3.49 -23.51
C ARG A 233 15.17 -4.55 -23.86
N LEU A 234 14.84 -5.82 -23.66
CA LEU A 234 15.65 -6.98 -24.06
C LEU A 234 15.35 -7.47 -25.49
N GLY A 235 14.37 -6.86 -26.18
CA GLY A 235 13.95 -7.27 -27.52
C GLY A 235 13.00 -8.49 -27.55
N ASP A 236 12.47 -8.90 -26.40
CA ASP A 236 11.49 -9.98 -26.30
C ASP A 236 10.05 -9.43 -26.34
N GLU A 237 9.64 -8.97 -27.52
CA GLU A 237 8.30 -8.39 -27.74
C GLU A 237 7.17 -9.39 -27.44
N ARG A 238 7.39 -10.68 -27.74
CA ARG A 238 6.40 -11.74 -27.49
C ARG A 238 6.21 -11.98 -26.00
N GLY A 239 7.30 -12.11 -25.25
CA GLY A 239 7.25 -12.24 -23.79
C GLY A 239 6.64 -11.01 -23.13
N ALA A 240 6.98 -9.80 -23.59
CA ALA A 240 6.39 -8.57 -23.11
C ALA A 240 4.86 -8.52 -23.34
N ALA A 241 4.40 -8.88 -24.55
CA ALA A 241 2.98 -8.92 -24.87
C ALA A 241 2.21 -9.95 -24.00
N ALA A 242 2.79 -11.13 -23.77
CA ALA A 242 2.20 -12.14 -22.89
C ALA A 242 2.05 -11.64 -21.45
N LEU A 243 3.09 -10.99 -20.90
CA LEU A 243 3.06 -10.42 -19.55
C LEU A 243 2.02 -9.30 -19.41
N ARG A 244 1.87 -8.45 -20.44
CA ARG A 244 0.82 -7.41 -20.47
C ARG A 244 -0.58 -8.01 -20.51
N ALA A 245 -0.79 -9.02 -21.34
CA ALA A 245 -2.09 -9.70 -21.45
C ALA A 245 -2.48 -10.33 -20.10
N GLU A 246 -1.57 -11.07 -19.48
CA GLU A 246 -1.80 -11.67 -18.16
C GLU A 246 -2.10 -10.62 -17.09
N ALA A 247 -1.36 -9.51 -17.05
CA ALA A 247 -1.64 -8.42 -16.13
C ALA A 247 -3.02 -7.80 -16.39
N GLY A 248 -3.40 -7.59 -17.65
CA GLY A 248 -4.68 -7.03 -18.07
C GLY A 248 -5.88 -7.89 -17.67
N GLU A 249 -5.77 -9.22 -17.81
CA GLU A 249 -6.78 -10.17 -17.35
C GLU A 249 -7.02 -10.03 -15.84
N VAL A 250 -5.94 -9.92 -15.06
CA VAL A 250 -6.04 -9.72 -13.61
C VAL A 250 -6.67 -8.37 -13.25
N PHE A 251 -6.27 -7.27 -13.89
CA PHE A 251 -6.88 -5.97 -13.61
C PHE A 251 -8.37 -5.97 -13.92
N THR A 252 -8.78 -6.62 -15.02
CA THR A 252 -10.18 -6.77 -15.40
C THR A 252 -10.95 -7.60 -14.38
N ALA A 253 -10.41 -8.76 -13.99
CA ALA A 253 -11.07 -9.67 -13.04
C ALA A 253 -11.27 -9.07 -11.64
N TYR A 254 -10.42 -8.11 -11.26
CA TYR A 254 -10.46 -7.44 -9.96
C TYR A 254 -11.00 -6.00 -10.04
N GLU A 255 -11.54 -5.57 -11.19
CA GLU A 255 -12.08 -4.23 -11.41
C GLU A 255 -11.12 -3.10 -11.01
N ALA A 256 -9.82 -3.34 -11.19
CA ALA A 256 -8.78 -2.41 -10.81
C ALA A 256 -8.84 -1.14 -11.68
N HIS A 257 -8.44 0.02 -11.14
CA HIS A 257 -8.44 1.26 -11.93
C HIS A 257 -7.54 1.14 -13.17
N GLU A 258 -6.47 0.34 -13.09
CA GLU A 258 -5.57 0.05 -14.21
C GLU A 258 -6.26 -0.61 -15.41
N ALA A 259 -7.40 -1.30 -15.22
CA ALA A 259 -8.18 -1.86 -16.33
C ALA A 259 -8.78 -0.79 -17.26
N ARG A 260 -8.89 0.45 -16.78
CA ARG A 260 -9.40 1.60 -17.53
C ARG A 260 -8.30 2.40 -18.23
N GLU A 261 -7.04 2.03 -18.03
CA GLU A 261 -5.86 2.69 -18.64
C GLU A 261 -5.43 2.05 -19.98
N SER A 262 -6.11 0.98 -20.40
CA SER A 262 -5.82 0.20 -21.61
C SER A 262 -6.28 0.85 -22.91
#